data_AF-A0A536XUJ8-F1
#
_entry.id   AF-A0A536XUJ8-F1
#
_cell.length_a   1.000
_cell.length_b   1.000
_cell.length_c   1.000
_cell.angle_alpha   90.00
_cell.angle_beta   90.00
_cell.angle_gamma   90.00
#
_symmetry.space_group_name_H-M   'P 1'
#
loop_
_entity.id
_entity.type
_entity.pdbx_description
1 polymer ?
#
loop_
_entity_poly.entity_id
_entity_poly.type
_entity_poly.pdbx_seq_one_letter_code
_entity_poly.pdbx_strand_id
1 'polypeptide(L)'
;IAPAMFDRVQQNVDLGYSPDDIAKGREIRGKVTTDMAMKDAQAAAKEAAKAGKVGIVGYCWGGFVAWMAANKVSGLACAVPYYGGGILDNTNVAPKVPLMGHFGDQDQHIPVAGVKQLAEKYPQHQIFIYAADHGFNCDQRGSYNAAAAKQARERTLAFFRQHVG
;
A
#
# COMPACT_ATOMS: atom_id res chain seq x y z
N ILE A 1 -6.24 -10.93 -6.42
CA ILE A 1 -6.76 -10.09 -7.53
C ILE A 1 -6.01 -8.76 -7.50
N ALA A 2 -5.42 -8.35 -8.63
CA ALA A 2 -4.83 -7.02 -8.80
C ALA A 2 -5.75 -6.20 -9.72
N PRO A 3 -6.49 -5.20 -9.22
CA PRO A 3 -7.37 -4.39 -10.06
C PRO A 3 -6.57 -3.52 -11.03
N ALA A 4 -7.10 -3.30 -12.23
CA ALA A 4 -6.53 -2.39 -13.22
C ALA A 4 -6.80 -0.92 -12.83
N MET A 5 -6.02 -0.41 -11.88
CA MET A 5 -6.26 0.88 -11.21
C MET A 5 -6.25 2.11 -12.13
N PHE A 6 -5.71 1.98 -13.35
CA PHE A 6 -5.61 3.07 -14.31
C PHE A 6 -6.71 3.06 -15.37
N ASP A 7 -7.46 1.97 -15.54
CA ASP A 7 -8.38 1.77 -16.67
C ASP A 7 -9.54 2.77 -16.72
N ARG A 8 -9.85 3.43 -15.60
CA ARG A 8 -10.82 4.54 -15.55
C ARG A 8 -10.33 5.81 -16.24
N VAL A 9 -9.02 5.97 -16.37
CA VAL A 9 -8.35 7.12 -17.00
C VAL A 9 -7.80 6.72 -18.35
N GLN A 10 -7.08 5.60 -18.42
CA GLN A 10 -6.48 5.08 -19.63
C GLN A 10 -6.33 3.56 -19.51
N GLN A 11 -6.85 2.82 -20.49
CA GLN A 11 -6.75 1.36 -20.54
C GLN A 11 -5.38 0.89 -21.03
N ASN A 12 -5.01 -0.33 -20.68
CA ASN A 12 -3.81 -1.03 -21.15
C ASN A 12 -2.51 -0.23 -20.90
N VAL A 13 -2.42 0.40 -19.73
CA VAL A 13 -1.21 1.12 -19.31
C VAL A 13 -0.14 0.10 -18.94
N ASP A 14 0.89 0.02 -19.78
CA ASP A 14 2.11 -0.74 -19.55
C ASP A 14 3.30 0.19 -19.84
N LEU A 15 4.15 0.42 -18.83
CA LEU A 15 5.18 1.45 -18.83
C LEU A 15 6.46 0.92 -18.17
N GLY A 16 7.61 1.28 -18.73
CA GLY A 16 8.92 0.95 -18.17
C GLY A 16 9.37 1.93 -17.08
N TYR A 17 10.69 2.01 -16.89
CA TYR A 17 11.34 2.92 -15.94
C TYR A 17 12.18 4.00 -16.64
N SER A 18 11.94 4.26 -17.92
CA SER A 18 12.54 5.43 -18.58
C SER A 18 11.99 6.73 -17.95
N PRO A 19 12.73 7.86 -18.04
CA PRO A 19 12.22 9.14 -17.55
C PRO A 19 10.84 9.52 -18.10
N ASP A 20 10.59 9.25 -19.39
CA ASP A 20 9.32 9.53 -20.07
C ASP A 20 8.20 8.61 -19.57
N ASP A 21 8.49 7.33 -19.38
CA ASP A 21 7.52 6.37 -18.81
C ASP A 21 7.14 6.74 -17.37
N ILE A 22 8.11 7.16 -16.57
CA ILE A 22 7.87 7.63 -15.20
C ILE A 22 7.02 8.89 -15.21
N ALA A 23 7.29 9.84 -16.10
CA ALA A 23 6.51 11.07 -16.23
C ALA A 23 5.05 10.76 -16.63
N LYS A 24 4.86 9.91 -17.64
CA LYS A 24 3.53 9.46 -18.09
C LYS A 24 2.79 8.69 -17.00
N GLY A 25 3.47 7.79 -16.29
CA GLY A 25 2.89 7.06 -15.16
C GLY A 25 2.42 7.99 -14.03
N ARG A 26 3.19 9.05 -13.72
CA ARG A 26 2.79 10.08 -12.75
C ARG A 26 1.58 10.87 -13.23
N GLU A 27 1.52 11.24 -14.51
CA GLU A 27 0.39 11.96 -15.10
C GLU A 27 -0.91 11.14 -15.01
N ILE A 28 -0.86 9.87 -15.45
CA ILE A 28 -2.01 8.97 -15.41
C ILE A 28 -2.47 8.75 -13.97
N ARG A 29 -1.54 8.44 -13.06
CA ARG A 29 -1.84 8.29 -11.63
C ARG A 29 -2.48 9.55 -11.06
N GLY A 30 -2.00 10.73 -11.43
CA GLY A 30 -2.53 12.01 -10.96
C GLY A 30 -4.00 12.25 -11.30
N LYS A 31 -4.51 11.58 -12.35
CA LYS A 31 -5.92 11.64 -12.76
C LYS A 31 -6.80 10.61 -12.03
N VAL A 32 -6.22 9.61 -11.37
CA VAL A 32 -6.98 8.63 -10.58
C VAL A 32 -7.28 9.19 -9.19
N THR A 33 -8.55 9.48 -8.94
CA THR A 33 -8.97 9.95 -7.61
C THR A 33 -9.00 8.82 -6.59
N THR A 34 -8.90 9.17 -5.29
CA THR A 34 -9.03 8.18 -4.21
C THR A 34 -10.36 7.43 -4.29
N ASP A 35 -11.46 8.09 -4.65
CA ASP A 35 -12.77 7.45 -4.76
C ASP A 35 -12.83 6.45 -5.93
N MET A 36 -12.19 6.76 -7.06
CA MET A 36 -12.02 5.81 -8.17
C MET A 36 -11.25 4.57 -7.70
N ALA A 37 -10.10 4.79 -7.05
CA ALA A 37 -9.28 3.72 -6.50
C ALA A 37 -10.05 2.84 -5.48
N MET A 38 -10.88 3.44 -4.63
CA MET A 38 -11.69 2.68 -3.66
C MET A 38 -12.81 1.88 -4.31
N LYS A 39 -13.42 2.38 -5.40
CA LYS A 39 -14.41 1.60 -6.18
C LYS A 39 -13.77 0.34 -6.76
N ASP A 40 -12.57 0.46 -7.31
CA ASP A 40 -11.86 -0.67 -7.91
C ASP A 40 -11.35 -1.65 -6.84
N ALA A 41 -10.84 -1.14 -5.72
CA ALA A 41 -10.49 -1.97 -4.57
C ALA A 41 -11.71 -2.71 -3.99
N GLN A 42 -12.88 -2.06 -3.90
CA GLN A 42 -14.12 -2.69 -3.43
C GLN A 42 -14.61 -3.77 -4.39
N ALA A 43 -14.54 -3.54 -5.70
CA ALA A 43 -14.89 -4.55 -6.70
C ALA A 43 -13.95 -5.76 -6.62
N ALA A 44 -12.64 -5.53 -6.51
CA ALA A 44 -11.65 -6.59 -6.34
C ALA A 44 -11.86 -7.38 -5.03
N ALA A 45 -12.16 -6.70 -3.92
CA ALA A 45 -12.47 -7.35 -2.65
C ALA A 45 -13.73 -8.21 -2.73
N LYS A 46 -14.79 -7.72 -3.37
CA LYS A 46 -16.03 -8.49 -3.59
C LYS A 46 -15.78 -9.75 -4.43
N GLU A 47 -14.97 -9.64 -5.48
CA GLU A 47 -14.63 -10.78 -6.32
C GLU A 47 -13.76 -11.80 -5.58
N ALA A 48 -12.73 -11.32 -4.86
CA ALA A 48 -11.84 -12.18 -4.07
C ALA A 48 -12.58 -12.90 -2.94
N ALA A 49 -13.61 -12.27 -2.36
CA ALA A 49 -14.40 -12.85 -1.27
C ALA A 49 -15.13 -14.15 -1.65
N LYS A 50 -15.31 -14.42 -2.95
CA LYS A 50 -15.83 -15.71 -3.42
C LYS A 50 -14.93 -16.89 -3.06
N ALA A 51 -13.65 -16.64 -2.78
CA ALA A 51 -12.66 -17.65 -2.38
C ALA A 51 -12.39 -17.70 -0.87
N GLY A 52 -13.02 -16.83 -0.06
CA GLY A 52 -12.85 -16.79 1.39
C GLY A 52 -12.60 -15.39 1.96
N LYS A 53 -11.89 -15.30 3.09
CA LYS A 53 -11.51 -14.02 3.68
C LYS A 53 -10.56 -13.26 2.74
N VAL A 54 -10.60 -11.93 2.79
CA VAL A 54 -9.80 -11.09 1.87
C VAL A 54 -8.84 -10.20 2.66
N GLY A 55 -7.55 -10.31 2.39
CA GLY A 55 -6.54 -9.35 2.80
C GLY A 55 -6.14 -8.44 1.63
N ILE A 56 -5.77 -7.20 1.92
CA ILE A 56 -5.21 -6.27 0.92
C ILE A 56 -3.74 -5.95 1.24
N VAL A 57 -2.88 -5.96 0.23
CA VAL A 57 -1.50 -5.48 0.29
C VAL A 57 -1.26 -4.51 -0.86
N GLY A 58 -0.48 -3.46 -0.63
CA GLY A 58 -0.08 -2.55 -1.70
C GLY A 58 1.21 -1.81 -1.38
N TYR A 59 1.91 -1.39 -2.45
CA TYR A 59 3.24 -0.79 -2.41
C TYR A 59 3.24 0.62 -2.99
N CYS A 60 3.97 1.56 -2.39
CA CYS A 60 4.04 2.95 -2.83
C CYS A 60 2.61 3.55 -2.92
N TRP A 61 2.15 3.98 -4.09
CA TRP A 61 0.76 4.42 -4.25
C TRP A 61 -0.26 3.34 -3.86
N GLY A 62 0.03 2.07 -4.14
CA GLY A 62 -0.77 0.94 -3.65
C GLY A 62 -0.78 0.84 -2.12
N GLY A 63 0.26 1.30 -1.43
CA GLY A 63 0.30 1.36 0.02
C GLY A 63 -0.67 2.42 0.56
N PHE A 64 -0.76 3.58 -0.09
CA PHE A 64 -1.80 4.56 0.20
C PHE A 64 -3.20 3.99 -0.05
N VAL A 65 -3.40 3.30 -1.18
CA VAL A 65 -4.67 2.64 -1.49
C VAL A 65 -5.03 1.60 -0.42
N ALA A 66 -4.08 0.77 0.04
CA ALA A 66 -4.31 -0.22 1.09
C ALA A 66 -4.70 0.44 2.43
N TRP A 67 -4.07 1.56 2.81
CA TRP A 67 -4.44 2.33 3.99
C TRP A 67 -5.88 2.87 3.89
N MET A 68 -6.21 3.52 2.78
CA MET A 68 -7.55 4.07 2.56
C MET A 68 -8.62 2.96 2.51
N ALA A 69 -8.29 1.84 1.88
CA ALA A 69 -9.17 0.67 1.79
C ALA A 69 -9.48 0.08 3.16
N ALA A 70 -8.52 0.09 4.10
CA ALA A 70 -8.73 -0.38 5.46
C ALA A 70 -9.85 0.37 6.22
N ASN A 71 -10.21 1.59 5.80
CA ASN A 71 -11.34 2.34 6.34
C ASN A 71 -12.59 2.30 5.45
N LYS A 72 -12.40 2.34 4.12
CA LYS A 72 -13.45 2.62 3.13
C LYS A 72 -13.99 1.38 2.42
N VAL A 73 -13.20 0.30 2.34
CA VAL A 73 -13.60 -0.94 1.64
C VAL A 73 -14.16 -1.94 2.65
N SER A 74 -15.33 -2.47 2.33
CA SER A 74 -16.03 -3.48 3.12
C SER A 74 -15.58 -4.89 2.73
N GLY A 75 -15.58 -5.81 3.69
CA GLY A 75 -15.26 -7.23 3.47
C GLY A 75 -13.77 -7.58 3.59
N LEU A 76 -12.92 -6.63 3.99
CA LEU A 76 -11.51 -6.89 4.27
C LEU A 76 -11.34 -7.49 5.67
N ALA A 77 -10.49 -8.51 5.78
CA ALA A 77 -10.07 -9.11 7.05
C ALA A 77 -8.85 -8.39 7.63
N CYS A 78 -7.97 -7.84 6.78
CA CYS A 78 -6.83 -7.03 7.19
C CYS A 78 -6.22 -6.24 6.01
N ALA A 79 -5.32 -5.30 6.31
CA ALA A 79 -4.62 -4.48 5.31
C ALA A 79 -3.11 -4.33 5.60
N VAL A 80 -2.30 -4.31 4.54
CA VAL A 80 -0.83 -4.22 4.62
C VAL A 80 -0.28 -3.15 3.68
N PRO A 81 -0.18 -1.88 4.13
CA PRO A 81 0.44 -0.82 3.34
C PRO A 81 1.97 -0.82 3.44
N TYR A 82 2.66 -0.78 2.30
CA TYR A 82 4.09 -0.57 2.19
C TYR A 82 4.39 0.85 1.67
N TYR A 83 5.10 1.66 2.48
CA TYR A 83 5.60 3.02 2.16
C TYR A 83 4.60 3.84 1.34
N GLY A 84 3.38 3.95 1.87
CA GLY A 84 2.28 4.67 1.22
C GLY A 84 2.43 6.17 1.32
N GLY A 85 2.90 6.82 0.24
CA GLY A 85 2.90 8.28 0.14
C GLY A 85 1.48 8.86 0.25
N GLY A 86 1.29 9.90 1.06
CA GLY A 86 -0.02 10.52 1.33
C GLY A 86 -0.77 9.95 2.54
N ILE A 87 -0.28 8.88 3.19
CA ILE A 87 -0.85 8.38 4.46
C ILE A 87 -0.74 9.44 5.56
N LEU A 88 0.41 10.12 5.65
CA LEU A 88 0.64 11.16 6.67
C LEU A 88 -0.26 12.39 6.48
N ASP A 89 -0.77 12.63 5.27
CA ASP A 89 -1.75 13.69 5.01
C ASP A 89 -3.19 13.25 5.32
N ASN A 90 -3.40 11.94 5.52
CA ASN A 90 -4.70 11.31 5.70
C ASN A 90 -4.79 10.53 7.02
N THR A 91 -4.02 10.95 8.03
CA THR A 91 -4.00 10.26 9.33
C THR A 91 -5.34 10.28 10.07
N ASN A 92 -6.35 11.06 9.64
CA ASN A 92 -7.69 11.04 10.25
C ASN A 92 -8.57 9.91 9.71
N VAL A 93 -8.14 9.24 8.64
CA VAL A 93 -8.83 8.09 8.06
C VAL A 93 -8.40 6.84 8.83
N ALA A 94 -9.03 6.61 9.97
CA ALA A 94 -8.69 5.52 10.88
C ALA A 94 -8.98 4.14 10.26
N PRO A 95 -8.00 3.22 10.15
CA PRO A 95 -8.28 1.86 9.69
C PRO A 95 -9.32 1.17 10.58
N LYS A 96 -10.28 0.46 9.97
CA LYS A 96 -11.36 -0.27 10.67
C LYS A 96 -11.08 -1.78 10.76
N VAL A 97 -10.02 -2.24 10.11
CA VAL A 97 -9.56 -3.63 10.11
C VAL A 97 -8.14 -3.68 10.66
N PRO A 98 -7.67 -4.84 11.15
CA PRO A 98 -6.27 -5.04 11.51
C PRO A 98 -5.34 -4.57 10.37
N LEU A 99 -4.33 -3.76 10.73
CA LEU A 99 -3.40 -3.18 9.78
C LEU A 99 -1.94 -3.43 10.19
N MET A 100 -1.10 -3.77 9.21
CA MET A 100 0.34 -3.90 9.36
C MET A 100 1.07 -3.03 8.33
N GLY A 101 1.64 -1.91 8.75
CA GLY A 101 2.38 -0.98 7.90
C GLY A 101 3.88 -1.22 7.87
N HIS A 102 4.52 -0.95 6.73
CA HIS A 102 5.96 -1.09 6.52
C HIS A 102 6.55 0.19 5.90
N PHE A 103 7.49 0.83 6.58
CA PHE A 103 8.08 2.11 6.17
C PHE A 103 9.61 2.09 6.26
N GLY A 104 10.29 2.85 5.40
CA GLY A 104 11.71 3.10 5.51
C GLY A 104 12.01 4.33 6.38
N ASP A 105 13.11 4.33 7.13
CA ASP A 105 13.58 5.52 7.86
C ASP A 105 14.41 6.47 6.99
N GLN A 106 14.90 6.01 5.84
CA GLN A 106 15.65 6.80 4.85
C GLN A 106 14.74 7.36 3.73
N ASP A 107 13.45 7.04 3.77
CA ASP A 107 12.47 7.48 2.78
C ASP A 107 12.31 9.01 2.78
N GLN A 108 12.82 9.65 1.74
CA GLN A 108 12.76 11.11 1.58
C GLN A 108 11.34 11.64 1.31
N HIS A 109 10.40 10.79 0.92
CA HIS A 109 9.02 11.16 0.62
C HIS A 109 8.10 11.00 1.84
N ILE A 110 8.48 10.19 2.82
CA ILE A 110 7.67 9.87 4.00
C ILE A 110 8.52 10.07 5.26
N PRO A 111 8.50 11.26 5.87
CA PRO A 111 9.32 11.55 7.05
C PRO A 111 9.06 10.57 8.20
N VAL A 112 10.11 9.91 8.68
CA VAL A 112 10.02 8.89 9.75
C VAL A 112 9.39 9.41 11.04
N ALA A 113 9.55 10.70 11.34
CA ALA A 113 8.90 11.34 12.48
C ALA A 113 7.37 11.26 12.39
N GLY A 114 6.80 11.49 11.21
CA GLY A 114 5.36 11.34 10.97
C GLY A 114 4.90 9.89 11.06
N VAL A 115 5.73 8.94 10.63
CA VAL A 115 5.43 7.50 10.77
C VAL A 115 5.38 7.09 12.25
N LYS A 116 6.30 7.60 13.07
CA LYS A 116 6.29 7.37 14.53
C LYS A 116 5.01 7.93 15.18
N GLN A 117 4.63 9.16 14.83
CA GLN A 117 3.37 9.76 15.29
C GLN A 117 2.14 8.97 14.83
N LEU A 118 2.17 8.43 13.61
CA LEU A 118 1.09 7.56 13.11
C LEU A 118 0.96 6.28 13.93
N ALA A 119 2.09 5.66 14.30
CA ALA A 119 2.12 4.48 15.15
C ALA A 119 1.56 4.77 16.56
N GLU A 120 1.93 5.90 17.14
CA GLU A 120 1.40 6.36 18.44
C GLU A 120 -0.11 6.66 18.38
N LYS A 121 -0.58 7.25 17.27
CA LYS A 121 -2.01 7.56 17.05
C LYS A 121 -2.87 6.29 16.94
N TYR A 122 -2.30 5.20 16.43
CA TYR A 122 -3.01 3.95 16.18
C TYR A 122 -2.30 2.73 16.79
N PRO A 123 -2.18 2.66 18.14
CA PRO A 123 -1.37 1.65 18.81
C PRO A 123 -1.91 0.22 18.65
N GLN A 124 -3.17 0.04 18.23
CA GLN A 124 -3.76 -1.26 17.92
C GLN A 124 -3.29 -1.83 16.55
N HIS A 125 -2.59 -1.04 15.74
CA HIS A 125 -2.05 -1.45 14.45
C HIS A 125 -0.53 -1.64 14.55
N GLN A 126 0.02 -2.49 13.68
CA GLN A 126 1.45 -2.80 13.68
C GLN A 126 2.16 -1.92 12.66
N ILE A 127 2.98 -0.97 13.08
CA ILE A 127 3.79 -0.15 12.17
C ILE A 127 5.27 -0.51 12.36
N PHE A 128 5.91 -0.98 11.28
CA PHE A 128 7.33 -1.33 11.29
C PHE A 128 8.13 -0.34 10.45
N ILE A 129 9.27 0.07 11.00
CA ILE A 129 10.25 0.95 10.35
C ILE A 129 11.52 0.14 10.10
N TYR A 130 12.11 0.31 8.92
CA TYR A 130 13.30 -0.40 8.45
C TYR A 130 14.40 0.60 8.08
N ALA A 131 15.67 0.20 8.27
CA ALA A 131 16.84 0.92 7.77
C ALA A 131 16.94 0.79 6.24
N ALA A 132 16.05 1.47 5.53
CA ALA A 132 15.82 1.33 4.10
C ALA A 132 15.15 2.58 3.50
N ASP A 133 15.31 2.76 2.20
CA ASP A 133 14.72 3.86 1.43
C ASP A 133 13.34 3.47 0.85
N HIS A 134 12.67 4.42 0.21
CA HIS A 134 11.42 4.22 -0.49
C HIS A 134 11.53 3.13 -1.55
N GLY A 135 10.52 2.26 -1.62
CA GLY A 135 10.49 1.21 -2.63
C GLY A 135 11.48 0.07 -2.36
N PHE A 136 11.91 -0.14 -1.10
CA PHE A 136 12.92 -1.15 -0.74
C PHE A 136 12.59 -2.59 -1.14
N ASN A 137 11.36 -2.89 -1.56
CA ASN A 137 10.98 -4.21 -2.11
C ASN A 137 11.23 -4.34 -3.62
N CYS A 138 11.53 -3.27 -4.35
CA CYS A 138 11.66 -3.28 -5.80
C CYS A 138 13.10 -3.62 -6.21
N ASP A 139 13.35 -4.88 -6.55
CA ASP A 139 14.64 -5.44 -6.95
C ASP A 139 15.23 -4.88 -8.26
N GLN A 140 14.44 -4.13 -9.02
CA GLN A 140 14.86 -3.44 -10.24
C GLN A 140 15.40 -2.03 -10.00
N ARG A 141 15.45 -1.56 -8.74
CA ARG A 141 15.88 -0.20 -8.36
C ARG A 141 17.05 -0.25 -7.40
N GLY A 142 17.88 0.79 -7.42
CA GLY A 142 18.99 0.95 -6.48
C GLY A 142 18.57 1.06 -5.01
N SER A 143 17.30 1.37 -4.73
CA SER A 143 16.75 1.41 -3.36
C SER A 143 16.40 0.03 -2.80
N TYR A 144 16.53 -1.05 -3.58
CA TYR A 144 16.27 -2.40 -3.11
C TYR A 144 17.11 -2.74 -1.87
N ASN A 145 16.44 -3.19 -0.82
CA ASN A 145 17.10 -3.68 0.39
C ASN A 145 16.59 -5.09 0.69
N ALA A 146 17.39 -6.09 0.32
CA ALA A 146 17.02 -7.50 0.44
C ALA A 146 16.65 -7.92 1.88
N ALA A 147 17.37 -7.40 2.88
CA ALA A 147 17.12 -7.73 4.29
C ALA A 147 15.77 -7.16 4.77
N ALA A 148 15.51 -5.87 4.51
CA ALA A 148 14.25 -5.23 4.85
C ALA A 148 13.08 -5.85 4.07
N ALA A 149 13.25 -6.10 2.78
CA ALA A 149 12.24 -6.73 1.93
C ALA A 149 11.87 -8.14 2.41
N LYS A 150 12.87 -8.96 2.77
CA LYS A 150 12.67 -10.31 3.32
C LYS A 150 11.91 -10.26 4.64
N GLN A 151 12.35 -9.42 5.58
CA GLN A 151 11.72 -9.31 6.89
C GLN A 151 10.28 -8.80 6.81
N ALA A 152 10.02 -7.78 5.98
CA ALA A 152 8.68 -7.25 5.78
C ALA A 152 7.75 -8.30 5.14
N ARG A 153 8.25 -9.06 4.16
CA ARG A 153 7.51 -10.17 3.53
C ARG A 153 7.15 -11.26 4.54
N GLU A 154 8.08 -11.67 5.39
CA GLU A 154 7.83 -12.68 6.42
C GLU A 154 6.73 -12.26 7.39
N ARG A 155 6.78 -11.00 7.86
CA ARG A 155 5.74 -10.40 8.71
C ARG A 155 4.39 -10.35 8.01
N THR A 156 4.35 -9.90 6.76
CA THR A 156 3.13 -9.84 5.95
C THR A 156 2.51 -11.23 5.77
N LEU A 157 3.31 -12.24 5.44
CA LEU A 157 2.81 -13.61 5.28
C LEU A 157 2.27 -14.18 6.60
N ALA A 158 2.94 -13.91 7.72
CA ALA A 158 2.45 -14.31 9.04
C ALA A 158 1.12 -13.62 9.38
N PHE A 159 1.01 -12.32 9.08
CA PHE A 159 -0.20 -11.53 9.28
C PHE A 159 -1.37 -12.03 8.44
N PHE A 160 -1.13 -12.38 7.17
CA PHE A 160 -2.17 -12.98 6.33
C PHE A 160 -2.58 -14.36 6.82
N ARG A 161 -1.66 -15.22 7.26
CA ARG A 161 -2.02 -16.50 7.89
C ARG A 161 -2.93 -16.32 9.11
N GLN A 162 -2.70 -15.28 9.90
CA GLN A 162 -3.51 -14.99 11.07
C GLN A 162 -4.93 -14.49 10.72
N HIS A 163 -5.06 -13.62 9.72
CA HIS A 163 -6.32 -12.90 9.46
C HIS A 163 -7.13 -13.47 8.29
N VAL A 164 -6.47 -14.05 7.30
CA VAL A 164 -7.08 -14.58 6.08
C VAL A 164 -7.23 -16.10 6.13
N GLY A 165 -6.27 -16.79 6.73
CA GLY A 165 -6.17 -18.26 6.76
C GLY A 165 -5.16 -18.76 5.75
#